data_AF-S6GJ02-F1
#
_entry.id   AF-S6GJ02-F1
#
_cell.length_a   1.000
_cell.length_b   1.000
_cell.length_c   1.000
_cell.angle_alpha   90.00
_cell.angle_beta   90.00
_cell.angle_gamma   90.00
#
_symmetry.space_group_name_H-M   'P 1'
#
loop_
_entity.id
_entity.type
_entity.pdbx_description
1 polymer ?
#
loop_
_entity_poly.entity_id
_entity_poly.type
_entity_poly.pdbx_seq_one_letter_code
_entity_poly.pdbx_strand_id
1 'polypeptide(L)' 'MDDKLCLLVIIGVTEQGTKEIVAIEDGFRESTASWLELLTNLRERGLTTSLS' A
#
# COMPACT_ATOMS: atom_id res chain seq x y z
N MET A 1 10.10 -12.97 18.89
CA MET A 1 9.88 -11.52 18.83
C MET A 1 8.55 -11.35 18.14
N ASP A 2 7.55 -10.77 18.81
CA ASP A 2 6.22 -10.59 18.24
C ASP A 2 6.31 -9.67 17.03
N ASP A 3 6.18 -10.23 15.83
CA ASP A 3 5.79 -9.45 14.67
C ASP A 3 4.38 -8.94 14.97
N LYS A 4 4.32 -7.72 15.51
CA LYS A 4 3.05 -7.13 15.94
C LYS A 4 2.22 -6.86 14.71
N LEU A 5 1.02 -7.45 14.68
CA LEU A 5 -0.02 -7.11 13.71
C LEU A 5 -0.16 -5.59 13.62
N CYS A 6 -0.27 -5.11 12.39
CA CYS A 6 -0.49 -3.70 12.10
C CYS A 6 -1.42 -3.55 10.90
N LEU A 7 -1.98 -2.35 10.75
CA LEU A 7 -2.71 -1.98 9.56
C LEU A 7 -1.75 -1.26 8.61
N LEU A 8 -1.59 -1.79 7.41
CA LEU A 8 -0.84 -1.15 6.33
C LEU A 8 -1.79 -0.25 5.54
N VAL A 9 -1.41 1.01 5.36
CA VAL A 9 -2.23 2.01 4.68
C VAL A 9 -1.37 2.72 3.63
N ILE A 10 -1.84 2.75 2.38
CA ILE A 10 -1.24 3.58 1.32
C ILE A 10 -2.20 4.72 1.01
N ILE A 11 -1.66 5.94 1.07
CA ILE A 11 -2.37 7.18 0.76
C ILE A 11 -1.76 7.76 -0.51
N GLY A 12 -2.61 7.94 -1.53
CA GLY A 12 -2.30 8.69 -2.74
C GLY A 12 -2.68 10.15 -2.59
N VAL A 13 -2.13 11.00 -3.46
CA VAL A 13 -2.50 12.41 -3.57
C VAL A 13 -2.80 12.71 -5.03
N THR A 14 -3.96 13.29 -5.30
CA THR A 14 -4.33 13.72 -6.66
C THR A 14 -3.55 14.97 -7.07
N GLU A 15 -3.56 15.32 -8.36
CA GLU A 15 -2.93 16.54 -8.87
C GLU A 15 -3.46 17.82 -8.20
N GLN A 16 -4.70 17.78 -7.71
CA GLN A 16 -5.36 18.88 -6.99
C GLN A 16 -4.99 18.92 -5.50
N GLY A 17 -4.13 18.01 -5.03
CA GLY A 17 -3.68 17.94 -3.65
C GLY A 17 -4.63 17.18 -2.71
N THR A 18 -5.65 16.51 -3.25
CA THR A 18 -6.60 15.72 -2.46
C THR A 18 -5.97 14.40 -2.03
N LYS A 19 -6.02 14.06 -0.74
CA LYS A 19 -5.54 12.77 -0.23
C LYS A 19 -6.60 11.71 -0.38
N GLU A 20 -6.22 10.55 -0.88
CA GLU A 20 -7.12 9.40 -1.07
C GLU A 20 -6.48 8.14 -0.52
N ILE A 21 -7.28 7.26 0.10
CA ILE A 21 -6.81 5.96 0.54
C ILE A 21 -6.82 5.01 -0.66
N VAL A 22 -5.64 4.48 -0.99
CA VAL A 22 -5.44 3.62 -2.16
C VAL A 22 -5.48 2.13 -1.78
N ALA A 23 -5.00 1.79 -0.58
CA ALA A 23 -5.10 0.45 0.00
C ALA A 23 -5.15 0.51 1.53
N ILE A 24 -5.86 -0.47 2.10
CA ILE A 24 -5.85 -0.81 3.53
C ILE A 24 -5.82 -2.34 3.60
N GLU A 25 -4.79 -2.90 4.22
CA GLU A 25 -4.68 -4.35 4.45
C GLU A 25 -4.09 -4.60 5.84
N ASP A 26 -4.40 -5.75 6.43
CA ASP A 26 -3.66 -6.22 7.60
C ASP A 26 -2.25 -6.68 7.20
N GLY A 27 -1.33 -6.64 8.15
CA GLY A 27 0.03 -7.08 7.92
C GLY A 27 0.87 -7.09 9.18
N PHE A 28 2.18 -7.25 8.99
CA PHE A 28 3.15 -7.30 10.08
C PHE A 28 4.07 -6.10 10.03
N ARG A 29 4.35 -5.54 11.20
CA ARG A 29 5.27 -4.40 11.34
C ARG A 29 6.64 -4.75 10.75
N GLU A 30 7.18 -3.83 9.95
CA GLU A 30 8.52 -3.97 9.34
C GLU A 30 8.70 -5.23 8.47
N SER A 31 7.60 -5.85 8.03
CA SER A 31 7.63 -7.05 7.18
C SER A 31 7.71 -6.70 5.69
N THR A 32 8.83 -7.03 5.06
CA THR A 32 8.99 -6.92 3.59
C THR A 32 7.94 -7.75 2.86
N ALA A 33 7.56 -8.92 3.38
CA ALA A 33 6.57 -9.79 2.75
C ALA A 33 5.18 -9.13 2.72
N SER A 34 4.73 -8.53 3.83
CA SER A 34 3.44 -7.84 3.90
C SER A 34 3.37 -6.63 2.95
N TRP A 35 4.47 -5.87 2.84
CA TRP A 35 4.53 -4.76 1.88
C TRP A 35 4.55 -5.24 0.42
N LEU A 36 5.26 -6.33 0.12
CA LEU A 36 5.34 -6.88 -1.24
C LEU A 36 3.98 -7.36 -1.73
N GLU A 37 3.23 -8.06 -0.87
CA GLU A 37 1.89 -8.55 -1.19
C GLU A 37 0.94 -7.38 -1.49
N LEU A 38 0.89 -6.38 -0.61
CA LEU A 38 0.04 -5.19 -0.78
C LEU A 38 0.38 -4.44 -2.09
N LEU A 39 1.66 -4.21 -2.38
CA LEU A 39 2.08 -3.51 -3.59
C LEU A 39 1.80 -4.33 -4.86
N THR A 40 1.89 -5.66 -4.77
CA THR A 40 1.55 -6.55 -5.89
C THR A 40 0.05 -6.50 -6.17
N ASN A 41 -0.80 -6.56 -5.13
CA ASN A 41 -2.25 -6.42 -5.27
C ASN A 41 -2.64 -5.09 -5.94
N LEU A 42 -1.98 -3.98 -5.55
CA LEU A 42 -2.21 -2.69 -6.17
C LEU A 42 -1.87 -2.68 -7.67
N ARG A 43 -0.73 -3.29 -8.05
CA ARG A 43 -0.36 -3.43 -9.46
C ARG A 43 -1.39 -4.25 -10.24
N GLU A 44 -1.85 -5.37 -9.67
CA GLU A 44 -2.86 -6.24 -10.28
C GLU A 44 -4.21 -5.53 -10.46
N ARG A 45 -4.54 -4.59 -9.57
CA ARG A 45 -5.71 -3.70 -9.67
C ARG A 45 -5.54 -2.55 -10.66
N GLY A 46 -4.43 -2.48 -11.38
CA GLY A 46 -4.18 -1.49 -12.41
C GLY A 46 -3.46 -0.24 -11.92
N LEU A 47 -2.90 -0.23 -10.71
CA LEU A 47 -1.96 0.82 -10.31
C LEU A 47 -0.64 0.61 -11.06
N THR A 48 -0.57 1.17 -12.26
CA THR A 48 0.64 1.16 -13.08
C THR A 48 1.56 2.30 -12.68
N THR A 49 2.87 2.11 -12.85
CA THR A 49 3.82 3.23 -12.79
C THR A 49 3.37 4.32 -13.75
N SER A 50 3.26 5.56 -13.27
CA SER A 50 2.92 6.70 -14.13
C SER A 50 3.79 6.69 -15.38
N LEU A 51 3.15 6.68 -16.54
CA LEU A 51 3.82 6.98 -17.81
C LEU A 51 4.23 8.45 -17.72
N SER A 52 5.53 8.71 -17.52
CA SER A 52 6.13 10.01 -17.75
C SER A 52 6.13 10.35 -19.23
#